data_AF-A0A4R8QWY2-F1
#
_entry.id   AF-A0A4R8QWY2-F1
#
_cell.length_a   1.000
_cell.length_b   1.000
_cell.length_c   1.000
_cell.angle_alpha   90.00
_cell.angle_beta   90.00
_cell.angle_gamma   90.00
#
_symmetry.space_group_name_H-M   'P 1'
#
loop_
_entity.id
_entity.type
_entity.pdbx_description
1 polymer ?
#
loop_
_entity_poly.entity_id
_entity_poly.type
_entity_poly.pdbx_seq_one_letter_code
_entity_poly.pdbx_strand_id
1 'polypeptide(L)'
;MSRGPLPSQLCLLSDLPSKSPADKVRFLGCVASYSTSSAVLKLEHRFPQQSSVSAWVDVKLLLGTLKSEQIRVGEWVNVVGYVTSPTGTRAKGTTREPHNVGIQALMLWSAGPLDIQRYETSFQNPQQTSAS
;
A
#
# COMPACT_ATOMS: atom_id res chain seq x y z
N MET A 1 26.05 -18.85 1.04
CA MET A 1 25.46 -17.61 0.48
C MET A 1 24.21 -17.25 1.26
N SER A 2 24.33 -16.50 2.35
CA SER A 2 23.17 -15.99 3.09
C SER A 2 22.48 -14.93 2.22
N ARG A 3 21.43 -15.33 1.49
CA ARG A 3 20.55 -14.35 0.85
C ARG A 3 19.84 -13.61 1.97
N GLY A 4 20.18 -12.33 2.14
CA GLY A 4 19.46 -11.45 3.04
C GLY A 4 17.96 -11.43 2.70
N PRO A 5 17.12 -10.88 3.59
CA PRO A 5 15.69 -10.81 3.36
C PRO A 5 15.39 -10.16 2.00
N LEU A 6 14.40 -10.69 1.28
CA LEU A 6 14.02 -10.19 -0.05
C LEU A 6 13.81 -8.66 -0.01
N PRO A 7 14.36 -7.92 -0.99
CA PRO A 7 14.10 -6.49 -1.09
C PRO A 7 12.61 -6.24 -1.39
N SER A 8 12.07 -5.15 -0.86
CA SER A 8 10.71 -4.74 -1.21
C SER A 8 10.66 -4.21 -2.64
N GLN A 9 9.64 -4.59 -3.40
CA GLN A 9 9.36 -4.02 -4.72
C GLN A 9 8.61 -2.70 -4.58
N LEU A 10 9.17 -1.60 -5.11
CA LEU A 10 8.45 -0.34 -5.22
C LEU A 10 7.38 -0.46 -6.33
N CYS A 11 6.12 -0.20 -6.01
CA CYS A 11 5.01 -0.25 -6.98
C CYS A 11 3.91 0.76 -6.64
N LEU A 12 3.02 1.01 -7.60
CA LEU A 12 1.80 1.77 -7.34
C LEU A 12 0.81 0.95 -6.52
N LEU A 13 -0.10 1.63 -5.84
CA LEU A 13 -1.23 0.97 -5.19
C LEU A 13 -2.09 0.20 -6.21
N SER A 14 -2.26 0.74 -7.42
CA SER A 14 -2.97 0.09 -8.52
C SER A 14 -2.36 -1.23 -9.00
N ASP A 15 -1.06 -1.42 -8.76
CA ASP A 15 -0.33 -2.62 -9.22
C ASP A 15 -0.45 -3.77 -8.22
N LEU A 16 -0.90 -3.51 -6.99
CA LEU A 16 -1.01 -4.51 -5.93
C LEU A 16 -1.81 -5.77 -6.34
N PRO A 17 -2.91 -5.70 -7.11
CA PRO A 17 -3.65 -6.90 -7.53
C PRO A 17 -2.86 -7.85 -8.44
N SER A 18 -1.77 -7.37 -9.05
CA SER A 18 -0.87 -8.18 -9.89
C SER A 18 0.25 -8.87 -9.09
N LYS A 19 0.39 -8.54 -7.81
CA LYS A 19 1.42 -9.10 -6.92
C LYS A 19 0.99 -10.44 -6.35
N SER A 20 1.95 -11.33 -6.15
CA SER A 20 1.72 -12.64 -5.58
C SER A 20 1.60 -12.55 -4.05
N PRO A 21 0.81 -13.43 -3.41
CA PRO A 21 0.89 -13.59 -1.96
C PRO A 21 2.33 -13.83 -1.50
N ALA A 22 2.68 -13.26 -0.35
CA ALA A 22 4.04 -13.21 0.21
C ALA A 22 5.06 -12.34 -0.54
N ASP A 23 4.68 -11.64 -1.62
CA ASP A 23 5.54 -10.61 -2.20
C ASP A 23 5.74 -9.47 -1.20
N LYS A 24 6.99 -9.04 -1.03
CA LYS A 24 7.33 -7.86 -0.25
C LYS A 24 7.19 -6.62 -1.12
N VAL A 25 6.27 -5.74 -0.76
CA VAL A 25 5.95 -4.52 -1.53
C VAL A 25 6.29 -3.26 -0.74
N ARG A 26 6.59 -2.19 -1.47
CA ARG A 26 6.66 -0.82 -0.99
C ARG A 26 5.75 0.02 -1.88
N PHE A 27 4.76 0.68 -1.28
CA PHE A 27 3.83 1.52 -2.03
C PHE A 27 3.43 2.73 -1.18
N LEU A 28 2.80 3.69 -1.84
CA LEU A 28 2.22 4.86 -1.22
C LEU A 28 0.69 4.77 -1.30
N GLY A 29 0.00 5.22 -0.25
CA GLY A 29 -1.46 5.33 -0.25
C GLY A 29 -1.95 6.44 0.66
N CYS A 30 -3.13 6.98 0.33
CA CYS A 30 -3.84 7.94 1.17
C CYS A 30 -4.76 7.18 2.13
N VAL A 31 -4.72 7.52 3.42
CA VAL A 31 -5.58 6.91 4.44
C VAL A 31 -7.03 7.32 4.18
N ALA A 32 -7.87 6.33 3.85
CA ALA A 32 -9.30 6.51 3.67
C ALA A 32 -10.07 6.24 4.98
N SER A 33 -9.64 5.23 5.75
CA SER A 33 -10.19 4.93 7.07
C SER A 33 -9.24 4.08 7.92
N TYR A 34 -9.47 4.06 9.23
CA TYR A 34 -8.79 3.21 10.20
C TYR A 34 -9.80 2.53 11.11
N SER A 35 -9.69 1.21 11.28
CA SER A 35 -10.47 0.43 12.23
C SER A 35 -9.60 0.09 13.44
N THR A 36 -9.92 0.65 14.61
CA THR A 36 -9.22 0.35 15.87
C THR A 36 -9.46 -1.07 16.36
N SER A 37 -10.63 -1.64 16.09
CA SER A 37 -11.00 -2.99 16.54
C SER A 37 -10.23 -4.09 15.80
N SER A 38 -9.99 -3.90 14.50
CA SER A 38 -9.25 -4.86 13.68
C SER A 38 -7.78 -4.48 13.47
N ALA A 39 -7.38 -3.25 13.84
CA ALA A 39 -6.09 -2.65 13.54
C ALA A 39 -5.77 -2.69 12.03
N VAL A 40 -6.74 -2.26 11.20
CA VAL A 40 -6.61 -2.24 9.74
C VAL A 40 -6.84 -0.83 9.20
N LEU A 41 -5.91 -0.37 8.36
CA LEU A 41 -6.06 0.83 7.54
C LEU A 41 -6.61 0.47 6.17
N LYS A 42 -7.56 1.26 5.67
CA LYS A 42 -7.91 1.26 4.25
C LYS A 42 -7.13 2.38 3.57
N LEU A 43 -6.27 2.03 2.61
CA LEU A 43 -5.53 2.98 1.80
C LEU A 43 -6.05 3.00 0.36
N GLU A 44 -6.12 4.20 -0.21
CA GLU A 44 -6.56 4.44 -1.59
C GLU A 44 -5.59 5.35 -2.33
N HIS A 45 -5.50 5.16 -3.65
CA HIS A 45 -4.84 6.10 -4.56
C HIS A 45 -5.57 6.00 -5.91
N ARG A 46 -6.10 7.13 -6.40
CA ARG A 46 -6.88 7.19 -7.63
C ARG A 46 -6.04 7.21 -8.91
N PHE A 47 -4.75 6.92 -8.83
CA PHE A 47 -3.82 6.83 -9.96
C PHE A 47 -3.54 5.37 -10.33
N PRO A 48 -3.45 5.04 -11.63
CA PRO A 48 -3.83 5.88 -12.78
C PRO A 48 -5.31 6.26 -12.70
N GLN A 49 -5.72 7.36 -13.35
CA GLN A 49 -7.05 7.94 -13.21
C GLN A 49 -8.15 6.86 -13.19
N GLN A 50 -8.99 6.88 -12.15
CA GLN A 50 -10.07 5.91 -11.90
C GLN A 50 -9.60 4.53 -11.40
N SER A 51 -8.40 4.41 -10.84
CA SER A 51 -8.03 3.24 -10.05
C SER A 51 -9.07 3.00 -8.95
N SER A 52 -9.61 1.78 -8.92
CA SER A 52 -10.57 1.30 -7.92
C SER A 52 -9.91 0.36 -6.91
N VAL A 53 -8.58 0.33 -6.89
CA VAL A 53 -7.83 -0.54 -5.99
C VAL A 53 -7.82 0.08 -4.59
N SER A 54 -8.06 -0.76 -3.58
CA SER A 54 -7.92 -0.40 -2.17
C SER A 54 -7.01 -1.40 -1.47
N ALA A 55 -6.08 -0.90 -0.65
CA ALA A 55 -5.23 -1.75 0.17
C ALA A 55 -5.78 -1.81 1.60
N TRP A 56 -5.99 -3.01 2.12
CA TRP A 56 -6.38 -3.28 3.51
C TRP A 56 -5.13 -3.68 4.27
N VAL A 57 -4.58 -2.72 5.02
CA VAL A 57 -3.27 -2.84 5.66
C VAL A 57 -3.44 -3.18 7.13
N ASP A 58 -3.15 -4.43 7.50
CA ASP A 58 -3.05 -4.87 8.90
C ASP A 58 -1.79 -4.27 9.53
N VAL A 59 -1.97 -3.46 10.58
CA VAL A 59 -0.91 -2.76 11.29
C VAL A 59 -0.68 -3.29 12.71
N LYS A 60 -1.16 -4.50 13.06
CA LYS A 60 -1.01 -5.08 14.39
C LYS A 60 0.44 -5.15 14.86
N LEU A 61 1.36 -5.43 13.94
CA LEU A 61 2.80 -5.50 14.23
C LEU A 61 3.42 -4.12 14.57
N LEU A 62 2.70 -3.03 14.29
CA LEU A 62 3.18 -1.65 14.42
C LEU A 62 2.50 -0.88 15.55
N LEU A 63 1.53 -1.46 16.27
CA LEU A 63 0.72 -0.74 17.25
C LEU A 63 1.54 -0.02 18.33
N GLY A 64 2.68 -0.57 18.74
CA GLY A 64 3.56 0.04 19.73
C GLY A 64 4.36 1.26 19.24
N THR A 65 4.44 1.48 17.93
CA THR A 65 5.23 2.56 17.30
C THR A 65 4.40 3.47 16.40
N LEU A 66 3.10 3.18 16.31
CA LEU A 66 2.15 3.89 15.45
C LEU A 66 1.82 5.27 16.02
N LYS A 67 1.86 6.28 15.17
CA LYS A 67 1.59 7.67 15.52
C LYS A 67 0.22 8.10 15.01
N SER A 68 -0.39 9.08 15.69
CA SER A 68 -1.73 9.58 15.37
C SER A 68 -1.84 10.14 13.95
N GLU A 69 -0.77 10.72 13.41
CA GLU A 69 -0.75 11.27 12.06
C GLU A 69 -0.89 10.17 11.00
N GLN A 70 -0.25 9.01 11.25
CA GLN A 70 -0.18 7.88 10.33
C GLN A 70 -1.51 7.17 10.08
N ILE A 71 -2.52 7.40 10.93
CA ILE A 71 -3.88 6.83 10.83
C ILE A 71 -4.94 7.88 10.53
N ARG A 72 -4.54 9.14 10.34
CA ARG A 72 -5.45 10.24 10.07
C ARG A 72 -5.95 10.15 8.64
N VAL A 73 -7.27 10.23 8.45
CA VAL A 73 -7.88 10.30 7.11
C VAL A 73 -7.27 11.47 6.33
N GLY A 74 -6.86 11.21 5.08
CA GLY A 74 -6.20 12.18 4.21
C GLY A 74 -4.68 12.18 4.30
N GLU A 75 -4.09 11.48 5.28
CA GLU A 75 -2.64 11.36 5.37
C GLU A 75 -2.10 10.45 4.26
N TRP A 76 -1.02 10.89 3.61
CA TRP A 76 -0.27 10.05 2.69
C TRP A 76 0.80 9.27 3.45
N VAL A 77 0.74 7.94 3.36
CA VAL A 77 1.66 7.05 4.07
C VAL A 77 2.39 6.14 3.10
N ASN A 78 3.68 5.95 3.36
CA ASN A 78 4.46 4.89 2.76
C ASN A 78 4.29 3.62 3.59
N VAL A 79 4.11 2.49 2.91
CA VAL A 79 3.98 1.17 3.54
C VAL A 79 5.03 0.24 2.95
N VAL A 80 5.72 -0.50 3.82
CA VAL A 80 6.44 -1.72 3.45
C VAL A 80 5.73 -2.89 4.12
N GLY A 81 5.34 -3.89 3.33
CA GLY A 81 4.57 -5.01 3.84
C GLY A 81 4.57 -6.22 2.91
N TYR A 82 3.93 -7.28 3.35
CA TYR A 82 3.72 -8.49 2.57
C TYR A 82 2.30 -8.54 2.04
N VAL A 83 2.13 -8.91 0.77
CA VAL A 83 0.81 -9.19 0.21
C VAL A 83 0.25 -10.44 0.89
N THR A 84 -0.96 -10.33 1.43
CA THR A 84 -1.65 -11.46 2.06
C THR A 84 -2.66 -12.06 1.09
N SER A 85 -2.86 -13.38 1.16
CA SER A 85 -3.96 -14.03 0.44
C SER A 85 -5.30 -13.42 0.86
N PRO A 86 -6.24 -13.19 -0.06
CA PRO A 86 -7.58 -12.72 0.29
C PRO A 86 -8.26 -13.74 1.21
N THR A 87 -8.40 -13.41 2.48
CA THR A 87 -9.09 -14.21 3.50
C THR A 87 -10.58 -13.93 3.44
N GLY A 88 -11.24 -14.35 2.36
CA GLY A 88 -12.68 -14.17 2.22
C GLY A 88 -13.19 -14.59 0.86
N THR A 89 -14.19 -15.48 0.86
CA THR A 89 -14.93 -16.00 -0.28
C THR A 89 -15.26 -14.89 -1.30
N ARG A 90 -14.67 -14.98 -2.49
CA ARG A 90 -15.15 -14.24 -3.66
C ARG A 90 -16.58 -14.71 -3.95
N ALA A 91 -17.57 -13.92 -3.55
CA ALA A 91 -18.85 -13.99 -4.25
C ALA A 91 -18.58 -13.56 -5.69
N LYS A 92 -18.75 -14.50 -6.61
CA LYS A 92 -18.66 -14.29 -8.06
C LYS A 92 -19.85 -13.41 -8.45
N GLY A 93 -19.70 -12.08 -8.36
CA GLY A 93 -20.76 -11.10 -8.59
C GLY A 93 -20.40 -10.13 -9.70
N THR A 94 -21.33 -9.91 -10.63
CA THR A 94 -21.17 -9.24 -11.93
C THR A 94 -21.20 -7.71 -11.86
N THR A 95 -20.48 -7.11 -10.92
CA THR A 95 -20.30 -5.65 -10.82
C THR A 95 -18.81 -5.36 -10.66
N ARG A 96 -18.37 -4.18 -11.11
CA ARG A 96 -16.97 -3.70 -11.10
C ARG A 96 -16.53 -3.43 -9.66
N GLU A 97 -16.45 -4.50 -8.86
CA GLU A 97 -16.13 -4.45 -7.44
C GLU A 97 -14.71 -3.92 -7.26
N PRO A 98 -14.47 -3.01 -6.29
CA PRO A 98 -13.15 -2.51 -5.98
C PRO A 98 -12.17 -3.66 -5.75
N HIS A 99 -11.00 -3.60 -6.40
CA HIS A 99 -9.96 -4.59 -6.20
C HIS A 99 -9.33 -4.38 -4.81
N ASN A 100 -9.80 -5.15 -3.83
CA ASN A 100 -9.29 -5.12 -2.47
C ASN A 100 -8.07 -6.04 -2.34
N VAL A 101 -6.94 -5.52 -1.87
CA VAL A 101 -5.72 -6.28 -1.61
C VAL A 101 -5.34 -6.19 -0.14
N GLY A 102 -5.15 -7.34 0.51
CA GLY A 102 -4.70 -7.39 1.90
C GLY A 102 -3.18 -7.27 2.00
N ILE A 103 -2.70 -6.51 2.97
CA ILE A 103 -1.28 -6.27 3.24
C ILE A 103 -1.01 -6.44 4.74
N GLN A 104 0.03 -7.18 5.11
CA GLN A 104 0.58 -7.16 6.47
C GLN A 104 1.73 -6.16 6.53
N ALA A 105 1.58 -5.09 7.31
CA ALA A 105 2.59 -4.03 7.39
C ALA A 105 3.77 -4.43 8.28
N LEU A 106 4.98 -4.13 7.80
CA LEU A 106 6.24 -4.21 8.54
C LEU A 106 6.79 -2.82 8.89
N MET A 107 6.50 -1.82 8.06
CA MET A 107 6.87 -0.44 8.30
C MET A 107 5.79 0.47 7.71
N LEU A 108 5.52 1.57 8.41
CA LEU A 108 4.60 2.59 7.98
C LEU A 108 5.12 3.95 8.44
N TRP A 109 5.17 4.93 7.53
CA TRP A 109 5.55 6.29 7.86
C TRP A 109 4.83 7.32 6.99
N SER A 110 4.58 8.50 7.56
CA SER A 110 4.04 9.65 6.83
C SER A 110 4.98 10.04 5.69
N ALA A 111 4.41 10.35 4.53
CA ALA A 111 5.15 10.91 3.40
C ALA A 111 5.50 12.39 3.61
N GLY A 112 4.90 13.05 4.61
CA GLY A 112 5.04 14.48 4.85
C GLY A 112 4.48 15.31 3.69
N PRO A 113 5.00 16.53 3.48
CA PRO A 113 4.68 17.34 2.31
C PRO A 113 5.02 16.58 1.01
N LEU A 114 3.99 16.10 0.32
CA LEU A 114 4.13 15.26 -0.87
C LEU A 114 3.60 15.99 -2.11
N ASP A 115 4.46 16.08 -3.12
CA ASP A 115 4.03 16.40 -4.48
C ASP A 115 3.55 15.11 -5.17
N ILE A 116 2.23 14.92 -5.17
CA ILE A 116 1.57 13.73 -5.75
C ILE A 116 1.86 13.62 -7.25
N GLN A 117 1.89 14.74 -7.98
CA GLN A 117 2.14 14.75 -9.42
C GLN A 117 3.56 14.25 -9.73
N ARG A 118 4.55 14.72 -8.96
CA ARG A 118 5.93 14.25 -9.09
C ARG A 118 6.08 12.77 -8.76
N TYR A 119 5.38 12.29 -7.72
CA TYR A 119 5.35 10.86 -7.38
C TYR A 119 4.77 10.04 -8.54
N GLU A 120 3.60 10.40 -9.06
CA GLU A 120 2.96 9.71 -10.18
C GLU A 120 3.84 9.67 -11.44
N THR A 121 4.51 10.78 -11.75
CA THR A 121 5.41 10.89 -12.91
C THR A 121 6.61 9.94 -12.81
N SER A 122 7.12 9.67 -11.60
CA SER A 122 8.25 8.75 -11.40
C SER A 122 7.95 7.30 -11.80
N PHE A 123 6.69 6.90 -11.84
CA PHE A 123 6.25 5.59 -12.33
C PHE A 123 5.97 5.58 -13.84
N GLN A 124 5.77 6.75 -14.45
CA GLN A 124 5.60 6.90 -15.89
C GLN A 124 6.94 6.97 -16.63
N ASN A 125 7.97 7.53 -16.00
CA ASN A 125 9.35 7.56 -16.50
C ASN A 125 10.30 6.83 -15.53
N PRO A 126 10.46 5.49 -15.62
CA PRO A 126 11.36 4.73 -14.76
C PRO A 126 12.86 5.07 -14.88
N GLN A 127 13.24 6.09 -15.66
CA GLN A 127 14.60 6.34 -16.11
C GLN A 127 15.12 7.69 -15.63
N GLN A 128 15.41 7.84 -14.32
CA GLN A 128 16.43 8.76 -13.79
C GLN A 128 16.66 8.58 -12.28
N THR A 129 17.18 7.42 -11.89
CA THR A 129 17.97 7.31 -10.65
C THR A 129 19.23 6.50 -10.95
N SER A 130 20.07 7.04 -11.83
CA SER A 130 21.51 6.77 -11.81
C SER A 130 22.13 7.74 -10.82
N ALA A 131 22.89 7.20 -9.88
CA ALA A 131 23.60 7.91 -8.83
C ALA A 131 24.40 9.11 -9.36
N SER A 132 24.46 10.18 -8.56
CA SER A 132 25.55 11.15 -8.54
C SER A 132 26.29 11.00 -7.22
#